data_AF-A0A2T0T8F4-F1
#
_entry.id   AF-A0A2T0T8F4-F1
#
_cell.length_a   1.000
_cell.length_b   1.000
_cell.length_c   1.000
_cell.angle_alpha   90.00
_cell.angle_beta   90.00
_cell.angle_gamma   90.00
#
_symmetry.space_group_name_H-M   'P 1'
#
loop_
_entity.id
_entity.type
_entity.pdbx_description
1 polymer ?
#
loop_
_entity_poly.entity_id
_entity_poly.type
_entity_poly.pdbx_seq_one_letter_code
_entity_poly.pdbx_strand_id
1 'polypeptide(L)' 'MQVQIDIGFSQLMQIVKALPPTQLKQLRVAIDEEIQAEPTPTEEEKLLLAFPVATEDDLRFIEEKRQHLNQWQ' A
#
# COMPACT_ATOMS: atom_id res chain seq x y z
N MET A 1 22.10 -5.19 -14.20
CA MET A 1 21.39 -6.07 -15.15
C MET A 1 20.40 -6.91 -14.35
N GLN A 2 19.14 -6.49 -14.27
CA GLN A 2 18.07 -7.30 -13.67
C GLN A 2 17.49 -8.19 -14.77
N VAL A 3 17.79 -9.49 -14.68
CA VAL A 3 17.18 -10.49 -15.57
C VAL A 3 15.77 -10.72 -15.05
N GLN A 4 14.79 -10.09 -15.68
CA GLN A 4 13.38 -10.41 -15.47
C GLN A 4 13.13 -11.75 -16.14
N ILE A 5 13.23 -12.84 -15.38
CA ILE A 5 12.82 -14.16 -15.84
C ILE A 5 11.31 -14.23 -15.63
N ASP A 6 10.56 -14.25 -16.73
CA ASP A 6 9.10 -14.40 -16.71
C ASP A 6 8.77 -15.87 -16.40
N ILE A 7 8.82 -16.22 -15.11
CA ILE A 7 8.53 -17.57 -14.64
C ILE A 7 7.04 -17.65 -14.32
N GLY A 8 6.33 -18.51 -15.07
CA GLY A 8 4.94 -18.81 -14.75
C GLY A 8 4.80 -19.40 -13.34
N PHE A 9 3.75 -19.01 -12.61
CA PHE A 9 3.50 -19.44 -11.23
C PHE A 9 3.63 -20.96 -11.01
N SER A 10 3.22 -21.75 -12.00
CA SER A 10 3.31 -23.21 -11.98
C SER A 10 4.75 -23.73 -11.97
N GLN A 11 5.66 -23.12 -12.73
CA GLN A 11 7.08 -23.47 -12.75
C GLN A 11 7.78 -23.07 -11.45
N LEU A 12 7.44 -21.90 -10.91
CA LEU A 12 7.89 -21.46 -9.59
C LEU A 12 7.52 -22.47 -8.51
N MET A 13 6.28 -22.98 -8.56
CA MET A 13 5.81 -23.96 -7.59
C MET A 13 6.53 -25.31 -7.69
N GLN A 14 6.93 -25.72 -8.89
CA GLN A 14 7.74 -26.93 -9.08
C GLN A 14 9.15 -26.78 -8.51
N ILE A 15 9.77 -25.62 -8.73
CA ILE A 15 11.09 -25.28 -8.17
C ILE A 15 11.02 -25.28 -6.64
N VAL A 16 10.00 -24.63 -6.08
CA VAL A 16 9.82 -24.57 -4.62
C VAL A 16 9.62 -25.97 -4.03
N LYS A 17 8.81 -26.83 -4.67
CA LYS A 17 8.60 -28.21 -4.20
C LYS A 17 9.83 -29.10 -4.32
N ALA A 18 10.77 -28.78 -5.22
CA ALA A 18 12.01 -29.53 -5.40
C ALA A 18 13.12 -29.12 -4.42
N LEU A 19 12.93 -28.04 -3.64
CA LEU A 19 13.94 -27.56 -2.69
C LEU A 19 14.06 -28.49 -1.47
N PRO A 20 15.29 -28.70 -0.95
CA PRO A 20 15.51 -29.42 0.28
C PRO A 20 14.92 -28.65 1.49
N PRO A 21 14.56 -29.34 2.58
CA PRO A 21 13.84 -28.76 3.71
C PRO A 21 14.58 -27.61 4.41
N THR A 22 15.91 -27.58 4.33
CA THR A 22 16.75 -26.48 4.82
C THR A 22 16.59 -25.21 3.99
N GLN A 23 16.54 -25.34 2.66
CA GLN A 23 16.35 -24.19 1.76
C GLN A 23 14.91 -23.69 1.75
N LEU A 24 13.93 -24.58 1.95
CA LEU A 24 12.53 -24.19 2.16
C LEU A 24 12.35 -23.30 3.39
N LYS A 25 13.07 -23.60 4.49
CA LYS A 25 13.04 -22.76 5.69
C LYS A 25 13.65 -21.38 5.42
N GLN A 26 14.77 -21.31 4.71
CA GLN A 26 15.41 -20.04 4.34
C GLN A 26 14.52 -19.21 3.40
N LEU A 27 13.90 -19.85 2.41
CA LEU A 27 12.96 -19.21 1.50
C LEU A 27 11.76 -18.63 2.26
N ARG A 28 11.21 -19.39 3.21
CA ARG A 28 10.11 -18.92 4.05
C ARG A 28 10.50 -17.70 4.88
N VAL A 29 11.68 -17.71 5.50
CA VAL A 29 12.19 -16.54 6.25
C VAL A 29 12.33 -15.32 5.34
N ALA A 30 12.93 -15.48 4.16
CA ALA A 30 13.09 -14.37 3.21
C ALA A 30 11.73 -13.82 2.72
N ILE A 31 10.75 -14.68 2.46
CA ILE A 31 9.39 -14.27 2.09
C ILE A 31 8.70 -13.54 3.25
N ASP A 32 8.81 -14.07 4.47
CA ASP A 32 8.22 -13.47 5.66
C ASP A 32 8.86 -12.10 5.98
N GLU A 33 10.16 -11.94 5.76
CA GLU A 33 10.88 -10.66 5.87
C GLU A 33 10.42 -9.63 4.83
N GLU A 34 10.25 -10.03 3.57
CA GLU A 34 9.77 -9.15 2.49
C GLU A 34 8.31 -8.72 2.71
N ILE A 35 7.45 -9.61 3.23
CA ILE A 35 6.05 -9.30 3.57
C ILE A 35 5.97 -8.28 4.73
N GLN A 36 6.91 -8.32 5.67
CA GLN A 36 7.00 -7.32 6.74
C GLN A 36 7.70 -6.02 6.32
N ALA A 37 8.25 -5.95 5.11
CA ALA A 37 8.91 -4.76 4.59
C ALA A 37 7.91 -3.70 4.06
N GLU A 38 6.62 -4.02 3.95
CA GLU A 38 5.57 -3.00 3.83
C GLU A 38 5.67 -2.09 5.06
N PRO A 39 6.05 -0.81 4.89
CA PRO A 39 6.31 0.05 6.03
C PRO A 39 5.00 0.22 6.79
N THR A 40 4.93 -0.37 7.98
CA THR A 40 3.89 -0.01 8.95
C THR A 40 3.93 1.50 9.07
N PRO A 41 2.81 2.21 8.81
CA PRO A 41 2.82 3.66 8.86
C PRO A 41 3.32 4.09 10.23
N THR A 42 4.27 5.00 10.23
CA THR A 42 4.77 5.66 11.44
C THR A 42 3.60 6.27 12.22
N GLU A 43 3.76 6.49 13.52
CA GLU A 43 2.71 7.12 14.33
C GLU A 43 2.31 8.51 13.78
N GLU A 44 3.26 9.21 13.14
CA GLU A 44 3.05 10.47 12.43
C GLU A 44 2.18 10.28 11.18
N GLU A 45 2.44 9.25 10.37
CA GLU A 45 1.63 8.92 9.20
C GLU A 45 0.23 8.45 9.59
N LYS A 46 0.08 7.68 10.67
CA LYS A 46 -1.24 7.31 11.21
C LYS A 46 -2.02 8.53 11.65
N LEU A 47 -1.38 9.49 12.31
CA LEU A 47 -2.00 10.75 12.71
C LEU A 47 -2.44 11.55 11.47
N LEU A 48 -1.58 11.66 10.45
CA LEU A 48 -1.87 12.34 9.17
C LEU A 48 -3.03 11.69 8.40
N LEU A 49 -3.12 10.36 8.41
CA LEU A 49 -4.20 9.59 7.78
C LEU A 49 -5.51 9.63 8.59
N ALA A 50 -5.44 9.96 9.89
CA ALA A 50 -6.60 10.11 10.76
C ALA A 50 -7.24 11.50 10.68
N PHE A 51 -6.66 12.45 9.92
CA PHE A 51 -7.28 13.77 9.76
C PHE A 51 -8.62 13.65 9.03
N PRO A 52 -9.62 14.43 9.46
CA PRO A 52 -10.90 14.47 8.76
C PRO A 52 -10.68 14.96 7.33
N VAL A 53 -11.13 14.17 6.37
CA VAL A 53 -11.17 14.56 4.96
C VAL A 53 -12.51 15.25 4.71
N ALA A 54 -12.47 16.39 4.02
CA ALA A 54 -13.70 17.11 3.66
C ALA A 54 -14.59 16.21 2.80
N THR A 55 -15.86 16.13 3.17
CA THR A 55 -16.87 15.42 2.40
C THR A 55 -17.37 16.28 1.23
N GLU A 56 -18.06 15.67 0.27
CA GLU A 56 -18.72 16.44 -0.81
C GLU A 56 -19.72 17.46 -0.27
N ASP A 57 -20.36 17.18 0.86
CA ASP A 57 -21.30 18.10 1.52
C ASP A 57 -20.57 19.32 2.07
N ASP A 58 -19.41 19.13 2.68
CA ASP A 58 -18.55 20.21 3.18
C ASP A 58 -18.09 21.10 2.02
N LEU A 59 -17.72 20.49 0.89
CA LEU A 59 -17.30 21.22 -0.31
C LEU A 59 -18.46 22.03 -0.92
N ARG A 60 -19.67 21.45 -1.01
CA ARG A 60 -20.87 22.16 -1.48
C ARG A 60 -21.22 23.33 -0.58
N PHE A 61 -21.19 23.12 0.73
CA PHE A 61 -21.43 24.19 1.70
C PHE A 61 -20.43 25.34 1.56
N ILE A 62 -19.14 25.05 1.38
CA ILE A 62 -18.10 26.07 1.15
C ILE A 62 -18.39 26.84 -0.14
N GLU A 63 -18.77 26.15 -1.22
CA GLU A 63 -19.07 26.77 -2.52
C GLU A 63 -20.26 27.73 -2.42
N GLU A 64 -21.36 27.30 -1.78
CA GLU A 64 -22.55 28.14 -1.54
C GLU A 64 -22.20 29.39 -0.72
N LYS A 65 -21.37 29.24 0.32
CA LYS A 65 -20.90 30.37 1.13
C LYS A 65 -20.01 31.33 0.35
N ARG A 66 -19.12 30.81 -0.51
CA ARG A 66 -18.28 31.64 -1.39
C ARG A 66 -19.12 32.46 -2.36
N GLN A 67 -20.15 31.86 -2.97
CA GLN A 67 -21.06 32.58 -3.85
C GLN A 67 -21.80 33.70 -3.12
N HIS A 68 -22.29 33.44 -1.91
CA HIS A 68 -22.93 34.45 -1.07
C HIS A 68 -21.99 35.60 -0.69
N LEU A 69 -20.73 35.31 -0.37
CA LEU A 69 -19.73 36.33 -0.05
C LEU A 69 -19.37 37.19 -1.26
N ASN A 70 -19.21 36.57 -2.44
CA ASN A 70 -18.92 37.28 -3.68
C ASN A 70 -20.07 38.17 -4.14
N GLN A 71 -21.33 37.82 -3.81
CA GLN A 71 -22.50 38.66 -4.10
C GLN A 71 -22.62 39.87 -3.17
N TRP A 72 -21.88 39.89 -2.05
CA TRP A 72 -21.93 40.95 -1.05
C TRP A 72 -20.86 42.04 -1.29
N GLN A 73 -19.90 41.78 -2.20
CA GLN A 73 -18.95 42.77 -2.73
C GLN A 73 -19.49 43.44 -3.99
#